data_AF-A0A1E7EKI3-F1
#
_entry.id   AF-A0A1E7EKI3-F1
#
_cell.length_a   1.000
_cell.length_b   1.000
_cell.length_c   1.000
_cell.angle_alpha   90.00
_cell.angle_beta   90.00
_cell.angle_gamma   90.00
#
_symmetry.space_group_name_H-M   'P 1'
#
loop_
_entity.id
_entity.type
_entity.pdbx_description
1 polymer ?
#
loop_
_entity_poly.entity_id
_entity_poly.type
_entity_poly.pdbx_seq_one_letter_code
_entity_poly.pdbx_strand_id
1 'polypeptide(L)'
;MQSTAIYITGVDVGTAGDFAILTKTGVTTTGTTSVNGDMGTSPIAQAALTGFALILDASNTYATSDLVKGTSKVYAADHAAPTPTKMTTAIYDMETAYNNAAGRAGSKIVGMGAGDISGRTLDSGIYKWSSDVHFTGGLTFEGGPNEVWIMQIAGKFTAGPGAKIALAGGAKATNIFWAVAGAVAFDDGSHGEGMFLAKTMISFNAGSSLNGAALAQTAVTMIATSINELVENN
;
A
#
# COMPACT_ATOMS: atom_id res chain seq x y z
N MET A 1 32.38 -21.70 8.15
CA MET A 1 32.00 -20.31 8.46
C MET A 1 30.49 -20.27 8.52
N GLN A 2 29.90 -20.20 9.72
CA GLN A 2 28.44 -20.03 9.84
C GLN A 2 28.11 -18.65 9.28
N SER A 3 27.35 -18.61 8.19
CA SER A 3 26.72 -17.38 7.71
C SER A 3 25.75 -16.94 8.79
N THR A 4 26.00 -15.82 9.45
CA THR A 4 25.03 -15.21 10.36
C THR A 4 23.84 -14.78 9.51
N ALA A 5 22.74 -15.52 9.56
CA ALA A 5 21.51 -15.13 8.88
C ALA A 5 21.09 -13.74 9.40
N ILE A 6 21.10 -12.74 8.51
CA ILE A 6 20.59 -11.41 8.84
C ILE A 6 19.08 -11.53 8.86
N TYR A 7 18.47 -11.56 10.05
CA TYR A 7 17.02 -11.59 10.19
C TYR A 7 16.45 -10.20 9.94
N ILE A 8 15.72 -10.03 8.84
CA ILE A 8 14.99 -8.80 8.53
C ILE A 8 13.62 -8.90 9.20
N THR A 9 13.34 -8.02 10.15
CA THR A 9 12.01 -7.94 10.78
C THR A 9 10.99 -7.23 9.87
N GLY A 10 9.70 -7.47 10.07
CA GLY A 10 8.65 -6.67 9.42
C GLY A 10 8.73 -5.20 9.79
N VAL A 11 7.98 -4.37 9.06
CA VAL A 11 7.74 -2.96 9.43
C VAL A 11 6.49 -2.93 10.30
N ASP A 12 6.59 -2.32 11.48
CA ASP A 12 5.43 -2.06 12.32
C ASP A 12 4.61 -0.93 11.70
N VAL A 13 3.37 -1.25 11.32
CA VAL A 13 2.42 -0.34 10.68
C VAL A 13 1.38 0.21 11.66
N GLY A 14 1.41 -0.21 12.93
CA GLY A 14 0.46 0.21 13.95
C GLY A 14 -0.99 0.11 13.49
N THR A 15 -1.79 1.11 13.85
CA THR A 15 -3.21 1.20 13.49
C THR A 15 -3.45 1.56 12.02
N ALA A 16 -2.41 1.93 11.26
CA ALA A 16 -2.53 2.07 9.81
C ALA A 16 -2.74 0.71 9.12
N GLY A 17 -2.31 -0.39 9.76
CA GLY A 17 -2.53 -1.75 9.29
C GLY A 17 -4.01 -2.18 9.25
N ASP A 18 -4.90 -1.45 9.92
CA ASP A 18 -6.35 -1.70 9.89
C ASP A 18 -6.99 -1.29 8.54
N PHE A 19 -6.27 -0.60 7.65
CA PHE A 19 -6.84 0.03 6.47
C PHE A 19 -6.26 -0.53 5.16
N ALA A 20 -7.15 -0.87 4.22
CA ALA A 20 -6.79 -1.11 2.83
C ALA A 20 -6.35 0.18 2.12
N ILE A 21 -6.96 1.31 2.48
CA ILE A 21 -6.64 2.63 1.92
C ILE A 21 -6.60 3.65 3.04
N LEU A 22 -5.48 4.36 3.22
CA LEU A 22 -5.35 5.42 4.19
C LEU A 22 -4.68 6.64 3.55
N THR A 23 -5.31 7.81 3.65
CA THR A 23 -4.84 9.02 2.97
C THR A 23 -4.91 10.28 3.82
N LYS A 24 -4.16 11.32 3.43
CA LYS A 24 -4.26 12.65 4.07
C LYS A 24 -5.12 13.65 3.31
N THR A 25 -5.22 13.49 2.00
CA THR A 25 -5.86 14.46 1.10
C THR A 25 -6.96 13.85 0.23
N GLY A 26 -7.43 12.63 0.56
CA GLY A 26 -8.63 12.05 -0.01
C GLY A 26 -8.38 10.91 -1.01
N VAL A 27 -9.50 10.36 -1.48
CA VAL A 27 -9.55 9.23 -2.40
C VAL A 27 -10.56 9.55 -3.49
N THR A 28 -10.18 9.37 -4.75
CA THR A 28 -11.11 9.50 -5.88
C THR A 28 -11.26 8.18 -6.60
N THR A 29 -12.48 7.86 -7.02
CA THR A 29 -12.73 6.65 -7.80
C THR A 29 -13.74 6.87 -8.91
N THR A 30 -13.57 6.13 -10.02
CA THR A 30 -14.54 6.03 -11.12
C THR A 30 -14.59 4.59 -11.64
N GLY A 31 -15.66 4.23 -12.34
CA GLY A 31 -15.83 2.88 -12.88
C GLY A 31 -16.15 1.83 -11.82
N THR A 32 -15.97 0.55 -12.17
CA THR A 32 -16.31 -0.60 -11.31
C THR A 32 -15.21 -0.88 -10.29
N THR A 33 -15.16 -0.07 -9.24
CA THR A 33 -14.18 -0.21 -8.14
C THR A 33 -14.66 -1.19 -7.07
N SER A 34 -13.73 -1.89 -6.45
CA SER A 34 -13.98 -2.75 -5.29
C SER A 34 -12.85 -2.63 -4.27
N VAL A 35 -13.18 -2.24 -3.04
CA VAL A 35 -12.27 -2.18 -1.90
C VAL A 35 -12.76 -3.18 -0.87
N ASN A 36 -11.99 -4.23 -0.61
CA ASN A 36 -12.23 -5.14 0.50
C ASN A 36 -11.27 -4.76 1.63
N GLY A 37 -11.80 -4.11 2.66
CA GLY A 37 -11.04 -3.55 3.78
C GLY A 37 -11.41 -2.11 4.09
N ASP A 38 -11.12 -1.69 5.32
CA ASP A 38 -11.46 -0.34 5.80
C ASP A 38 -10.69 0.73 5.02
N MET A 39 -11.30 1.90 4.86
CA MET A 39 -10.66 3.04 4.22
C MET A 39 -10.82 4.32 5.02
N GLY A 40 -9.82 5.19 4.94
CA GLY A 40 -9.67 6.30 5.87
C GLY A 40 -9.04 7.54 5.25
N THR A 41 -9.49 8.72 5.68
CA THR A 41 -8.82 9.98 5.36
C THR A 41 -8.75 10.95 6.55
N SER A 42 -7.59 11.57 6.75
CA SER A 42 -7.39 12.62 7.77
C SER A 42 -6.08 13.38 7.52
N PRO A 43 -6.03 14.72 7.66
CA PRO A 43 -7.01 15.58 8.35
C PRO A 43 -8.13 16.10 7.46
N ILE A 44 -8.15 15.76 6.17
CA ILE A 44 -9.22 16.22 5.26
C ILE A 44 -10.56 15.55 5.60
N ALA A 45 -11.65 16.27 5.31
CA ALA A 45 -13.03 15.82 5.53
C ALA A 45 -13.49 14.74 4.53
N GLN A 46 -14.61 14.08 4.83
CA GLN A 46 -15.24 13.03 4.02
C GLN A 46 -15.51 13.51 2.58
N ALA A 47 -15.75 14.80 2.37
CA ALA A 47 -16.02 15.36 1.04
C ALA A 47 -14.89 15.09 0.01
N ALA A 48 -13.67 14.80 0.47
CA ALA A 48 -12.55 14.42 -0.39
C ALA A 48 -12.54 12.93 -0.82
N LEU A 49 -13.49 12.14 -0.33
CA LEU A 49 -13.73 10.75 -0.74
C LEU A 49 -14.80 10.72 -1.83
N THR A 50 -14.38 10.91 -3.08
CA THR A 50 -15.28 11.15 -4.22
C THR A 50 -15.48 9.89 -5.08
N GLY A 51 -16.67 9.72 -5.63
CA GLY A 51 -17.03 8.58 -6.48
C GLY A 51 -17.52 7.33 -5.75
N PHE A 52 -17.54 7.34 -4.42
CA PHE A 52 -17.96 6.19 -3.60
C PHE A 52 -19.47 6.16 -3.27
N ALA A 53 -20.22 7.23 -3.53
CA ALA A 53 -21.62 7.35 -3.11
C ALA A 53 -21.81 7.00 -1.62
N LEU A 54 -20.99 7.63 -0.76
CA LEU A 54 -20.94 7.32 0.67
C LEU A 54 -22.28 7.59 1.37
N ILE A 55 -22.69 6.62 2.20
CA ILE A 55 -23.84 6.73 3.09
C ILE A 55 -23.32 6.74 4.52
N LEU A 56 -23.51 7.85 5.23
CA LEU A 56 -23.12 8.00 6.63
C LEU A 56 -24.01 7.11 7.50
N ASP A 57 -23.40 6.35 8.40
CA ASP A 57 -24.12 5.52 9.37
C ASP A 57 -24.90 6.37 10.37
N ALA A 58 -25.93 5.79 11.00
CA ALA A 58 -26.77 6.48 12.00
C ALA A 58 -25.98 7.02 13.21
N SER A 59 -24.84 6.41 13.54
CA SER A 59 -23.94 6.92 14.60
C SER A 59 -23.14 8.15 14.18
N ASN A 60 -23.09 8.48 12.88
CA ASN A 60 -22.20 9.46 12.27
C ASN A 60 -20.71 9.18 12.46
N THR A 61 -20.30 8.00 12.93
CA THR A 61 -18.89 7.67 13.21
C THR A 61 -18.16 7.04 12.00
N TYR A 62 -18.89 6.53 11.02
CA TYR A 62 -18.32 6.00 9.78
C TYR A 62 -19.37 6.10 8.66
N ALA A 63 -18.93 5.88 7.43
CA ALA A 63 -19.78 5.73 6.27
C ALA A 63 -19.59 4.35 5.60
N THR A 64 -20.50 4.02 4.71
CA THR A 64 -20.53 2.79 3.92
C THR A 64 -20.70 3.11 2.43
N SER A 65 -20.40 2.13 1.56
CA SER A 65 -20.55 2.23 0.11
C SER A 65 -20.64 0.82 -0.49
N ASP A 66 -21.39 0.64 -1.57
CA ASP A 66 -21.41 -0.63 -2.31
C ASP A 66 -20.05 -0.99 -2.94
N LEU A 67 -19.15 -0.01 -3.09
CA LEU A 67 -17.78 -0.20 -3.57
C LEU A 67 -16.83 -0.65 -2.46
N VAL A 68 -17.24 -0.55 -1.19
CA VAL A 68 -16.47 -0.95 -0.01
C VAL A 68 -17.12 -2.18 0.59
N LYS A 69 -16.48 -3.34 0.46
CA LYS A 69 -17.11 -4.66 0.56
C LYS A 69 -17.27 -5.14 2.00
N GLY A 70 -18.18 -6.10 2.19
CA GLY A 70 -18.34 -6.83 3.44
C GLY A 70 -18.75 -5.93 4.60
N THR A 71 -18.03 -6.04 5.71
CA THR A 71 -18.24 -5.24 6.92
C THR A 71 -17.33 -4.01 6.99
N SER A 72 -16.62 -3.72 5.90
CA SER A 72 -15.65 -2.63 5.85
C SER A 72 -16.32 -1.27 5.89
N LYS A 73 -15.59 -0.31 6.46
CA LYS A 73 -16.08 1.02 6.81
C LYS A 73 -15.19 2.10 6.23
N VAL A 74 -15.81 3.26 6.03
CA VAL A 74 -15.15 4.47 5.55
C VAL A 74 -15.11 5.48 6.68
N TYR A 75 -13.91 5.96 7.03
CA TYR A 75 -13.69 6.89 8.13
C TYR A 75 -13.10 8.20 7.62
N ALA A 76 -13.55 9.33 8.18
CA ALA A 76 -13.04 10.64 7.83
C ALA A 76 -12.85 11.52 9.08
N ALA A 77 -12.02 12.56 8.95
CA ALA A 77 -11.67 13.44 10.06
C ALA A 77 -12.85 14.22 10.65
N ASP A 78 -13.92 14.44 9.89
CA ASP A 78 -15.13 15.18 10.27
C ASP A 78 -16.28 14.27 10.73
N HIS A 79 -16.05 12.97 10.86
CA HIS A 79 -17.00 12.05 11.50
C HIS A 79 -17.09 12.27 13.02
N ALA A 80 -18.18 11.80 13.62
CA ALA A 80 -18.38 11.87 15.05
C ALA A 80 -17.33 11.06 15.82
N ALA A 81 -17.08 11.46 17.08
CA ALA A 81 -16.17 10.73 17.98
C ALA A 81 -16.60 9.25 18.14
N PRO A 82 -15.65 8.29 18.19
CA PRO A 82 -14.20 8.47 18.39
C PRO A 82 -13.37 8.58 17.09
N THR A 83 -14.00 8.70 15.93
CA THR A 83 -13.33 8.58 14.62
C THR A 83 -12.19 9.58 14.38
N PRO A 84 -12.30 10.88 14.72
CA PRO A 84 -11.19 11.81 14.53
C PRO A 84 -9.90 11.39 15.24
N THR A 85 -10.01 10.81 16.44
CA THR A 85 -8.86 10.29 17.20
C THR A 85 -8.31 9.03 16.54
N LYS A 86 -9.15 8.05 16.17
CA LYS A 86 -8.72 6.85 15.43
C LYS A 86 -7.94 7.24 14.18
N MET A 87 -8.48 8.19 13.41
CA MET A 87 -7.87 8.63 12.16
C MET A 87 -6.56 9.40 12.38
N THR A 88 -6.45 10.23 13.41
CA THR A 88 -5.20 10.92 13.75
C THR A 88 -4.09 9.92 14.11
N THR A 89 -4.42 8.90 14.91
CA THR A 89 -3.46 7.83 15.26
C THR A 89 -3.04 7.02 14.03
N ALA A 90 -3.99 6.60 13.18
CA ALA A 90 -3.66 5.84 11.98
C ALA A 90 -2.74 6.61 11.03
N ILE A 91 -2.97 7.91 10.84
CA ILE A 91 -2.09 8.76 10.00
C ILE A 91 -0.70 8.89 10.61
N TYR A 92 -0.59 9.05 11.93
CA TYR A 92 0.69 9.09 12.61
C TYR A 92 1.46 7.77 12.48
N ASP A 93 0.77 6.64 12.63
CA ASP A 93 1.37 5.30 12.49
C ASP A 93 1.83 5.06 11.05
N MET A 94 1.06 5.49 10.04
CA MET A 94 1.48 5.46 8.63
C MET A 94 2.77 6.25 8.39
N GLU A 95 2.88 7.47 8.92
CA GLU A 95 4.09 8.30 8.78
C GLU A 95 5.29 7.65 9.49
N THR A 96 5.07 7.06 10.66
CA THR A 96 6.09 6.32 11.42
C THR A 96 6.55 5.08 10.67
N ALA A 97 5.63 4.31 10.10
CA ALA A 97 5.92 3.12 9.29
C ALA A 97 6.71 3.48 8.03
N TYR A 98 6.33 4.56 7.33
CA TYR A 98 7.11 5.07 6.19
C TYR A 98 8.54 5.40 6.61
N ASN A 99 8.73 6.15 7.70
CA ASN A 99 10.06 6.53 8.18
C ASN A 99 10.88 5.31 8.62
N ASN A 100 10.25 4.32 9.25
CA ASN A 100 10.89 3.06 9.63
C ASN A 100 11.38 2.29 8.39
N ALA A 101 10.50 2.07 7.41
CA ALA A 101 10.80 1.35 6.19
C ALA A 101 11.86 2.07 5.34
N ALA A 102 11.71 3.38 5.10
CA ALA A 102 12.66 4.20 4.36
C ALA A 102 14.01 4.36 5.06
N GLY A 103 14.00 4.35 6.40
CA GLY A 103 15.17 4.52 7.26
C GLY A 103 15.90 3.22 7.59
N ARG A 104 15.36 2.05 7.20
CA ARG A 104 15.93 0.74 7.55
C ARG A 104 17.43 0.69 7.28
N ALA A 105 18.20 0.39 8.33
CA ALA A 105 19.65 0.17 8.26
C ALA A 105 19.96 -1.33 8.04
N GLY A 106 21.22 -1.67 7.77
CA GLY A 106 21.67 -3.04 7.51
C GLY A 106 22.24 -3.21 6.10
N SER A 107 22.57 -4.47 5.75
CA SER A 107 23.00 -4.83 4.39
C SER A 107 21.88 -4.57 3.40
N LYS A 108 22.19 -3.86 2.31
CA LYS A 108 21.23 -3.47 1.28
C LYS A 108 21.70 -3.92 -0.08
N ILE A 109 20.75 -4.33 -0.91
CA ILE A 109 20.95 -4.49 -2.34
C ILE A 109 20.68 -3.13 -2.99
N VAL A 110 21.75 -2.46 -3.46
CA VAL A 110 21.68 -1.08 -3.94
C VAL A 110 21.62 -1.04 -5.46
N GLY A 111 20.64 -0.31 -6.00
CA GLY A 111 20.58 0.04 -7.42
C GLY A 111 20.35 -1.15 -8.35
N MET A 112 19.71 -2.22 -7.88
CA MET A 112 19.41 -3.40 -8.71
C MET A 112 18.71 -2.98 -10.01
N GLY A 113 19.20 -3.50 -11.13
CA GLY A 113 18.64 -3.24 -12.46
C GLY A 113 18.68 -1.78 -12.90
N ALA A 114 19.44 -0.91 -12.22
CA ALA A 114 19.41 0.54 -12.42
C ALA A 114 17.99 1.13 -12.35
N GLY A 115 17.10 0.50 -11.57
CA GLY A 115 15.69 0.90 -11.43
C GLY A 115 14.73 0.16 -12.35
N ASP A 116 15.19 -0.61 -13.33
CA ASP A 116 14.34 -1.55 -14.07
C ASP A 116 14.45 -2.95 -13.43
N ILE A 117 13.38 -3.36 -12.76
CA ILE A 117 13.29 -4.69 -12.10
C ILE A 117 12.40 -5.66 -12.89
N SER A 118 12.14 -5.39 -14.17
CA SER A 118 11.36 -6.26 -15.06
C SER A 118 11.97 -7.68 -15.14
N GLY A 119 11.11 -8.69 -15.03
CA GLY A 119 11.47 -10.10 -15.14
C GLY A 119 12.33 -10.66 -14.00
N ARG A 120 12.51 -9.90 -12.92
CA ARG A 120 13.35 -10.33 -11.79
C ARG A 120 12.60 -11.22 -10.82
N THR A 121 13.37 -12.10 -10.17
CA THR A 121 13.00 -12.77 -8.93
C THR A 121 13.80 -12.15 -7.81
N LEU A 122 13.12 -11.73 -6.74
CA LEU A 122 13.69 -11.05 -5.59
C LEU A 122 13.64 -11.95 -4.37
N ASP A 123 14.81 -12.32 -3.87
CA ASP A 123 14.97 -12.97 -2.57
C ASP A 123 14.70 -11.97 -1.43
N SER A 124 14.48 -12.47 -0.21
CA SER A 124 14.26 -11.65 0.98
C SER A 124 15.39 -10.65 1.21
N GLY A 125 15.05 -9.41 1.56
CA GLY A 125 16.05 -8.35 1.51
C GLY A 125 15.56 -6.93 1.72
N ILE A 126 16.52 -6.05 2.05
CA ILE A 126 16.35 -4.60 1.95
C ILE A 126 16.92 -4.18 0.60
N TYR A 127 16.07 -3.65 -0.26
CA TYR A 127 16.45 -3.13 -1.57
C TYR A 127 16.41 -1.60 -1.55
N LYS A 128 17.40 -0.95 -2.14
CA LYS A 128 17.51 0.51 -2.11
C LYS A 128 17.83 1.10 -3.47
N TRP A 129 17.04 2.09 -3.86
CA TRP A 129 17.27 2.92 -5.03
C TRP A 129 17.28 4.41 -4.65
N SER A 130 18.22 5.14 -5.23
CA SER A 130 18.25 6.61 -5.19
C SER A 130 17.51 7.24 -6.38
N SER A 131 16.93 6.42 -7.26
CA SER A 131 16.26 6.79 -8.50
C SER A 131 14.81 6.31 -8.50
N ASP A 132 14.12 6.58 -9.61
CA ASP A 132 12.87 5.91 -9.95
C ASP A 132 13.09 4.40 -10.14
N VAL A 133 12.04 3.64 -9.86
CA VAL A 133 11.97 2.19 -10.06
C VAL A 133 10.72 1.85 -10.85
N HIS A 134 10.83 0.92 -11.78
CA HIS A 134 9.68 0.42 -12.51
C HIS A 134 9.87 -1.05 -12.86
N PHE A 135 8.75 -1.69 -13.21
CA PHE A 135 8.77 -3.00 -13.83
C PHE A 135 7.67 -3.11 -14.88
N THR A 136 7.95 -3.92 -15.90
CA THR A 136 7.01 -4.35 -16.93
C THR A 136 6.99 -5.87 -16.97
N GLY A 137 5.90 -6.47 -17.48
CA GLY A 137 5.77 -7.93 -17.51
C GLY A 137 5.62 -8.51 -16.12
N GLY A 138 6.63 -9.23 -15.62
CA GLY A 138 6.57 -9.93 -14.32
C GLY A 138 7.62 -9.44 -13.33
N LEU A 139 7.29 -9.52 -12.04
CA LEU A 139 8.22 -9.41 -10.91
C LEU A 139 7.86 -10.51 -9.91
N THR A 140 8.81 -11.29 -9.43
CA THR A 140 8.55 -12.37 -8.48
C THR A 140 9.21 -12.08 -7.14
N PHE A 141 8.49 -12.23 -6.04
CA PHE A 141 9.06 -12.34 -4.70
C PHE A 141 9.11 -13.82 -4.32
N GLU A 142 10.31 -14.33 -4.06
CA GLU A 142 10.51 -15.75 -3.76
C GLU A 142 11.18 -15.89 -2.41
N GLY A 143 10.51 -16.62 -1.52
CA GLY A 143 10.99 -16.83 -0.16
C GLY A 143 9.96 -17.52 0.72
N GLY A 144 10.34 -17.84 1.94
CA GLY A 144 9.48 -18.46 2.93
C GLY A 144 8.40 -17.53 3.51
N PRO A 145 7.44 -18.07 4.27
CA PRO A 145 6.28 -17.32 4.78
C PRO A 145 6.59 -16.27 5.85
N ASN A 146 7.81 -16.30 6.41
CA ASN A 146 8.26 -15.35 7.44
C ASN A 146 9.37 -14.43 6.92
N GLU A 147 9.74 -14.55 5.64
CA GLU A 147 10.75 -13.71 5.05
C GLU A 147 10.17 -12.34 4.68
N VAL A 148 11.03 -11.32 4.67
CA VAL A 148 10.63 -9.91 4.57
C VAL A 148 11.36 -9.20 3.44
N TRP A 149 10.61 -8.36 2.73
CA TRP A 149 11.12 -7.49 1.68
C TRP A 149 10.82 -6.03 2.02
N ILE A 150 11.85 -5.19 2.02
CA ILE A 150 11.72 -3.75 2.24
C ILE A 150 12.31 -3.02 1.05
N MET A 151 11.45 -2.33 0.30
CA MET A 151 11.78 -1.63 -0.93
C MET A 151 11.91 -0.13 -0.62
N GLN A 152 13.14 0.39 -0.57
CA GLN A 152 13.44 1.80 -0.31
C GLN A 152 13.65 2.54 -1.63
N ILE A 153 12.67 3.35 -2.06
CA ILE A 153 12.69 4.02 -3.36
C ILE A 153 12.66 5.54 -3.14
N ALA A 154 13.77 6.22 -3.47
CA ALA A 154 13.87 7.67 -3.35
C ALA A 154 13.14 8.43 -4.46
N GLY A 155 12.91 7.78 -5.60
CA GLY A 155 12.13 8.30 -6.72
C GLY A 155 10.68 7.82 -6.71
N LYS A 156 10.09 7.73 -7.90
CA LYS A 156 8.79 7.14 -8.19
C LYS A 156 8.87 5.62 -8.30
N PHE A 157 7.72 4.96 -8.12
CA PHE A 157 7.55 3.55 -8.46
C PHE A 157 6.44 3.39 -9.50
N THR A 158 6.69 2.61 -10.55
CA THR A 158 5.69 2.32 -11.59
C THR A 158 5.59 0.82 -11.88
N ALA A 159 4.39 0.25 -11.71
CA ALA A 159 4.00 -1.01 -12.33
C ALA A 159 3.41 -0.69 -13.72
N GLY A 160 4.12 -1.05 -14.79
CA GLY A 160 3.69 -0.75 -16.16
C GLY A 160 2.42 -1.51 -16.57
N PRO A 161 1.83 -1.19 -17.74
CA PRO A 161 0.57 -1.79 -18.18
C PRO A 161 0.62 -3.32 -18.20
N GLY A 162 -0.37 -3.95 -17.57
CA GLY A 162 -0.50 -5.41 -17.45
C GLY A 162 0.60 -6.08 -16.62
N ALA A 163 1.51 -5.33 -16.00
CA ALA A 163 2.61 -5.88 -15.22
C ALA A 163 2.09 -6.52 -13.93
N LYS A 164 2.63 -7.67 -13.53
CA LYS A 164 2.14 -8.42 -12.36
C LYS A 164 3.25 -8.83 -11.42
N ILE A 165 3.01 -8.63 -10.14
CA ILE A 165 3.79 -9.25 -9.08
C ILE A 165 3.28 -10.68 -8.85
N ALA A 166 4.20 -11.63 -8.67
CA ALA A 166 3.93 -13.00 -8.27
C ALA A 166 4.65 -13.33 -6.95
N LEU A 167 4.02 -14.18 -6.13
CA LEU A 167 4.60 -14.68 -4.89
C LEU A 167 4.94 -16.17 -5.04
N ALA A 168 6.15 -16.55 -4.65
CA ALA A 168 6.67 -17.92 -4.74
C ALA A 168 7.33 -18.35 -3.42
N GLY A 169 7.53 -19.66 -3.24
CA GLY A 169 8.23 -20.21 -2.07
C GLY A 169 7.47 -20.13 -0.73
N GLY A 170 6.28 -19.53 -0.72
CA GLY A 170 5.51 -19.23 0.49
C GLY A 170 5.51 -17.75 0.88
N ALA A 171 6.13 -16.88 0.08
CA ALA A 171 6.14 -15.43 0.29
C ALA A 171 4.72 -14.90 0.48
N LYS A 172 4.58 -13.96 1.42
CA LYS A 172 3.29 -13.33 1.76
C LYS A 172 3.37 -11.84 1.50
N ALA A 173 2.32 -11.29 0.91
CA ALA A 173 2.18 -9.85 0.70
C ALA A 173 2.27 -9.04 2.01
N THR A 174 1.84 -9.60 3.14
CA THR A 174 1.99 -9.01 4.49
C THR A 174 3.43 -8.70 4.88
N ASN A 175 4.41 -9.34 4.23
CA ASN A 175 5.82 -9.13 4.52
C ASN A 175 6.56 -8.31 3.45
N ILE A 176 5.84 -7.72 2.49
CA ILE A 176 6.41 -6.89 1.42
C ILE A 176 6.04 -5.44 1.68
N PHE A 177 7.05 -4.61 1.95
CA PHE A 177 6.87 -3.21 2.28
C PHE A 177 7.54 -2.30 1.25
N TRP A 178 6.76 -1.39 0.67
CA TRP A 178 7.22 -0.43 -0.33
C TRP A 178 7.25 0.97 0.26
N ALA A 179 8.44 1.48 0.58
CA ALA A 179 8.65 2.86 1.01
C ALA A 179 9.05 3.72 -0.18
N VAL A 180 8.12 4.53 -0.68
CA VAL A 180 8.28 5.31 -1.92
C VAL A 180 8.19 6.80 -1.61
N ALA A 181 9.28 7.54 -1.86
CA ALA A 181 9.34 8.97 -1.59
C ALA A 181 8.64 9.80 -2.69
N GLY A 182 8.60 9.29 -3.93
CA GLY A 182 7.85 9.86 -5.03
C GLY A 182 6.42 9.33 -5.10
N ALA A 183 5.82 9.42 -6.29
CA ALA A 183 4.51 8.87 -6.58
C ALA A 183 4.60 7.37 -6.91
N VAL A 184 3.54 6.64 -6.59
CA VAL A 184 3.34 5.24 -6.98
C VAL A 184 2.29 5.20 -8.09
N ALA A 185 2.58 4.50 -9.18
CA ALA A 185 1.64 4.31 -10.28
C ALA A 185 1.47 2.82 -10.60
N PHE A 186 0.21 2.37 -10.62
CA PHE A 186 -0.22 1.11 -11.18
C PHE A 186 -0.94 1.41 -12.49
N ASP A 187 -0.28 1.12 -13.61
CA ASP A 187 -0.86 1.34 -14.93
C ASP A 187 -1.93 0.29 -15.26
N ASP A 188 -2.61 0.49 -16.39
CA ASP A 188 -3.79 -0.30 -16.78
C ASP A 188 -3.58 -1.81 -16.64
N GLY A 189 -4.47 -2.47 -15.93
CA GLY A 189 -4.46 -3.92 -15.71
C GLY A 189 -3.26 -4.47 -14.94
N SER A 190 -2.42 -3.62 -14.33
CA SER A 190 -1.30 -4.06 -13.51
C SER A 190 -1.77 -4.62 -12.16
N HIS A 191 -0.93 -5.45 -11.53
CA HIS A 191 -1.20 -6.10 -10.26
C HIS A 191 -0.05 -5.94 -9.27
N GLY A 192 -0.36 -5.38 -8.10
CA GLY A 192 0.55 -5.20 -6.98
C GLY A 192 0.33 -6.19 -5.84
N GLU A 193 1.40 -6.42 -5.08
CA GLU A 193 1.42 -7.21 -3.85
C GLU A 193 2.18 -6.43 -2.77
N GLY A 194 1.59 -6.31 -1.58
CA GLY A 194 2.23 -5.76 -0.39
C GLY A 194 1.72 -4.39 0.07
N MET A 195 2.40 -3.84 1.07
CA MET A 195 2.02 -2.59 1.74
C MET A 195 2.78 -1.40 1.14
N PHE A 196 2.04 -0.51 0.47
CA PHE A 196 2.61 0.69 -0.16
C PHE A 196 2.52 1.89 0.78
N LEU A 197 3.67 2.26 1.35
CA LEU A 197 3.90 3.44 2.17
C LEU A 197 4.43 4.56 1.27
N ALA A 198 3.55 5.38 0.72
CA ALA A 198 3.89 6.45 -0.21
C ALA A 198 3.91 7.82 0.46
N LYS A 199 4.99 8.58 0.26
CA LYS A 199 5.08 9.97 0.73
C LYS A 199 4.20 10.93 -0.09
N THR A 200 3.86 10.56 -1.32
CA THR A 200 2.99 11.36 -2.17
C THR A 200 1.75 10.55 -2.57
N MET A 201 1.37 10.53 -3.84
CA MET A 201 0.13 9.92 -4.30
C MET A 201 0.35 8.47 -4.73
N ILE A 202 -0.72 7.67 -4.66
CA ILE A 202 -0.80 6.35 -5.28
C ILE A 202 -1.92 6.38 -6.32
N SER A 203 -1.59 6.17 -7.59
CA SER A 203 -2.56 6.12 -8.68
C SER A 203 -2.75 4.70 -9.19
N PHE A 204 -4.00 4.28 -9.29
CA PHE A 204 -4.44 3.04 -9.89
C PHE A 204 -5.22 3.36 -11.17
N ASN A 205 -4.63 3.03 -12.31
CA ASN A 205 -5.25 3.19 -13.62
C ASN A 205 -6.16 1.98 -13.93
N ALA A 206 -6.76 1.97 -15.11
CA ALA A 206 -7.95 1.19 -15.42
C ALA A 206 -7.75 -0.32 -15.17
N GLY A 207 -8.57 -0.91 -14.29
CA GLY A 207 -8.56 -2.36 -14.06
C GLY A 207 -7.33 -2.87 -13.31
N SER A 208 -6.49 -1.98 -12.78
CA SER A 208 -5.38 -2.38 -11.91
C SER A 208 -5.87 -2.94 -10.57
N SER A 209 -5.01 -3.69 -9.88
CA SER A 209 -5.37 -4.34 -8.63
C SER A 209 -4.22 -4.42 -7.63
N LEU A 210 -4.56 -4.57 -6.35
CA LEU A 210 -3.61 -4.72 -5.25
C LEU A 210 -4.14 -5.72 -4.23
N ASN A 211 -3.29 -6.67 -3.84
CA ASN A 211 -3.44 -7.41 -2.57
C ASN A 211 -2.47 -6.77 -1.57
N GLY A 212 -2.98 -6.03 -0.60
CA GLY A 212 -2.14 -5.10 0.12
C GLY A 212 -2.87 -3.93 0.76
N ALA A 213 -2.09 -2.88 1.04
CA ALA A 213 -2.59 -1.61 1.55
C ALA A 213 -1.98 -0.44 0.76
N ALA A 214 -2.82 0.55 0.43
CA ALA A 214 -2.43 1.81 -0.20
C ALA A 214 -2.41 2.93 0.86
N LEU A 215 -1.26 3.14 1.48
CA LEU A 215 -1.05 4.10 2.57
C LEU A 215 -0.31 5.33 2.04
N ALA A 216 -1.06 6.37 1.67
CA ALA A 216 -0.56 7.55 0.95
C ALA A 216 -0.61 8.82 1.81
N GLN A 217 0.52 9.50 1.99
CA GLN A 217 0.55 10.79 2.70
C GLN A 217 -0.07 11.96 1.92
N THR A 218 -0.57 11.72 0.70
CA THR A 218 -1.44 12.66 -0.01
C THR A 218 -2.74 11.98 -0.42
N ALA A 219 -2.92 11.64 -1.69
CA ALA A 219 -4.16 11.12 -2.25
C ALA A 219 -3.99 9.72 -2.87
N VAL A 220 -5.12 9.03 -3.00
CA VAL A 220 -5.26 7.84 -3.83
C VAL A 220 -6.25 8.10 -4.96
N THR A 221 -5.93 7.72 -6.19
CA THR A 221 -6.85 7.87 -7.35
C THR A 221 -7.06 6.53 -8.02
N MET A 222 -8.29 6.20 -8.36
CA MET A 222 -8.67 4.85 -8.82
C MET A 222 -9.58 4.89 -10.04
N ILE A 223 -9.35 3.98 -10.98
CA ILE A 223 -10.22 3.74 -12.15
C ILE A 223 -10.48 2.24 -12.23
N ALA A 224 -11.71 1.83 -11.94
CA ALA A 224 -12.15 0.42 -11.96
C ALA A 224 -11.17 -0.51 -11.23
N THR A 225 -10.69 -0.09 -10.07
CA THR A 225 -9.59 -0.73 -9.35
C THR A 225 -10.13 -1.73 -8.33
N SER A 226 -9.42 -2.86 -8.15
CA SER A 226 -9.73 -3.83 -7.09
C SER A 226 -8.63 -3.87 -6.04
N ILE A 227 -8.93 -3.53 -4.79
CA ILE A 227 -8.00 -3.62 -3.65
C ILE A 227 -8.54 -4.62 -2.65
N ASN A 228 -7.73 -5.61 -2.29
CA ASN A 228 -8.02 -6.56 -1.22
C ASN A 228 -7.02 -6.34 -0.08
N GLU A 229 -7.53 -6.06 1.12
CA GLU A 229 -6.71 -6.00 2.32
C GLU A 229 -6.01 -7.32 2.61
N LEU A 230 -4.94 -7.24 3.38
CA LEU A 230 -4.19 -8.38 3.84
C LEU A 230 -4.90 -9.02 5.03
N VAL A 231 -5.82 -9.94 4.76
CA VAL A 231 -6.34 -10.81 5.83
C VAL A 231 -5.39 -12.00 5.96
N GLU A 232 -4.80 -12.20 7.14
CA GLU A 232 -4.29 -13.52 7.48
C GLU A 232 -5.50 -14.46 7.51
N ASN A 233 -5.67 -15.26 6.45
CA ASN A 233 -6.51 -16.44 6.53
C ASN A 233 -5.86 -17.35 7.57
N ASN A 234 -6.32 -17.25 8.82
CA ASN A 234 -6.00 -18.16 9.92
C ASN A 234 -6.38 -19.60 9.55
#